data_AF-A0A6C0IJ23-F1
#
_entry.id   AF-A0A6C0IJ23-F1
#
_cell.length_a   1.000
_cell.length_b   1.000
_cell.length_c   1.000
_cell.angle_alpha   90.00
_cell.angle_beta   90.00
_cell.angle_gamma   90.00
#
_symmetry.space_group_name_H-M   'P 1'
#
loop_
_entity.id
_entity.type
_entity.pdbx_description
1 polymer ?
#
loop_
_entity_poly.entity_id
_entity_poly.type
_entity_poly.pdbx_seq_one_letter_code
_entity_poly.pdbx_strand_id
1 'polypeptide(L)'
;MYLLYFCFSIFVAEVLCRPRYFRPPKYLDTIKYDDCARFIPEIRYAKVVKVYDGDTITVACKYPIRGKQLYRFSVRLAGIDAPELNSNNSNERIHANVSRTNLQGLIFNETVSLENVRIEKYGRLLADVYFHDLHVNAWLLDNEYAIPYYGGKKQKIDYE
;
A
#
# COMPACT_ATOMS: atom_id res chain seq x y z
N MET A 1 -54.27 -18.75 -26.70
CA MET A 1 -52.79 -18.69 -26.59
C MET A 1 -52.23 -17.27 -26.51
N TYR A 2 -52.70 -16.29 -27.30
CA TYR A 2 -52.18 -14.91 -27.25
C TYR A 2 -52.50 -14.13 -25.96
N LEU A 3 -53.66 -14.35 -25.35
CA LEU A 3 -54.07 -13.66 -24.11
C LEU A 3 -53.19 -14.05 -22.91
N LEU A 4 -52.74 -15.31 -22.85
CA LEU A 4 -51.82 -15.78 -21.80
C LEU A 4 -50.42 -15.16 -21.95
N TYR A 5 -49.93 -15.00 -23.19
CA TYR A 5 -48.64 -14.38 -23.49
C TYR A 5 -48.62 -12.89 -23.11
N PHE A 6 -49.75 -12.19 -23.30
CA PHE A 6 -49.87 -10.77 -22.94
C PHE A 6 -49.87 -10.58 -21.41
N CYS A 7 -50.59 -11.41 -20.66
CA CYS A 7 -50.57 -11.40 -19.20
C CYS A 7 -49.19 -11.79 -18.63
N PHE A 8 -48.48 -12.75 -19.26
CA PHE A 8 -47.13 -13.12 -18.86
C PHE A 8 -46.12 -11.98 -19.11
N SER A 9 -46.28 -11.23 -20.20
CA SER A 9 -45.45 -10.06 -20.53
C SER A 9 -45.60 -8.91 -19.51
N ILE A 10 -46.83 -8.62 -19.07
CA ILE A 10 -47.11 -7.58 -18.06
C ILE A 10 -46.51 -7.98 -16.69
N PHE A 11 -46.64 -9.26 -16.30
CA PHE A 11 -46.08 -9.75 -15.05
C PHE A 11 -44.54 -9.70 -15.03
N VAL A 12 -43.89 -9.94 -16.17
CA VAL A 12 -42.43 -9.81 -16.33
C VAL A 12 -41.99 -8.34 -16.19
N ALA A 13 -42.74 -7.37 -16.72
CA ALA A 13 -42.40 -5.95 -16.63
C ALA A 13 -42.42 -5.41 -15.19
N GLU A 14 -43.38 -5.83 -14.36
CA GLU A 14 -43.47 -5.40 -12.95
C GLU A 14 -42.41 -6.05 -12.04
N VAL A 15 -42.00 -7.28 -12.34
CA VAL A 15 -40.94 -7.97 -11.58
C VAL A 15 -39.56 -7.37 -11.88
N LEU A 16 -39.33 -6.86 -13.09
CA LEU A 16 -38.03 -6.35 -13.54
C LEU A 16 -37.74 -4.90 -13.11
N CYS A 17 -38.75 -4.12 -12.75
CA CYS A 17 -38.60 -2.68 -12.47
C CYS A 17 -39.00 -2.31 -11.03
N ARG A 18 -38.55 -3.06 -10.02
CA ARG A 18 -38.66 -2.60 -8.62
C ARG A 18 -37.70 -1.43 -8.38
N PRO A 19 -38.18 -0.22 -8.02
CA PRO A 19 -37.29 0.89 -7.69
C PRO A 19 -36.40 0.50 -6.51
N ARG A 20 -35.09 0.67 -6.65
CA ARG A 20 -34.15 0.52 -5.53
C ARG A 20 -34.34 1.71 -4.59
N TYR A 21 -35.00 1.49 -3.46
CA TYR A 21 -35.08 2.50 -2.41
C TYR A 21 -33.73 2.63 -1.70
N PHE A 22 -33.08 3.78 -1.87
CA PHE A 22 -31.87 4.13 -1.15
C PHE A 22 -32.22 4.56 0.29
N ARG A 23 -31.93 3.70 1.27
CA ARG A 23 -32.12 3.97 2.70
C ARG A 23 -30.82 3.68 3.45
N PRO A 24 -29.87 4.63 3.48
CA PRO A 24 -28.63 4.44 4.20
C PRO A 24 -28.89 4.33 5.71
N PRO A 25 -28.01 3.64 6.47
CA PRO A 25 -28.06 3.68 7.93
C PRO A 25 -27.99 5.11 8.48
N LYS A 26 -28.88 5.45 9.42
CA LYS A 26 -29.01 6.81 9.99
C LYS A 26 -27.73 7.40 10.59
N TYR A 27 -26.83 6.56 11.09
CA TYR A 27 -25.58 7.05 11.69
C TYR A 27 -24.70 7.79 10.68
N LEU A 28 -24.81 7.45 9.38
CA LEU A 28 -24.06 8.09 8.30
C LEU A 28 -24.43 9.57 8.13
N ASP A 29 -25.61 10.00 8.57
CA ASP A 29 -26.09 11.37 8.42
C ASP A 29 -25.32 12.35 9.33
N THR A 30 -24.64 11.84 10.35
CA THR A 30 -24.02 12.65 11.43
C THR A 30 -22.49 12.61 11.48
N ILE A 31 -21.84 11.74 10.70
CA ILE A 31 -20.37 11.56 10.75
C ILE A 31 -19.66 12.81 10.21
N LYS A 32 -18.68 13.31 10.96
CA LYS A 32 -17.74 14.34 10.50
C LYS A 32 -16.34 13.77 10.34
N TYR A 33 -15.48 14.53 9.64
CA TYR A 33 -14.09 14.15 9.43
C TYR A 33 -13.34 13.98 10.76
N ASP A 34 -13.56 14.89 11.70
CA ASP A 34 -12.86 14.91 13.00
C ASP A 34 -13.26 13.75 13.92
N ASP A 35 -14.39 13.09 13.65
CA ASP A 35 -14.83 11.88 14.37
C ASP A 35 -14.09 10.62 13.88
N CYS A 36 -13.39 10.70 12.75
CA CYS A 36 -12.79 9.55 12.08
C CYS A 36 -11.28 9.43 12.38
N ALA A 37 -10.89 8.35 13.05
CA ALA A 37 -9.47 8.01 13.18
C ALA A 37 -8.89 7.49 11.86
N ARG A 38 -7.60 7.77 11.60
CA ARG A 38 -6.87 7.14 10.49
C ARG A 38 -6.69 5.64 10.77
N PHE A 39 -7.04 4.83 9.78
CA PHE A 39 -6.89 3.39 9.86
C PHE A 39 -5.41 2.98 9.70
N ILE A 40 -4.85 2.33 10.71
CA ILE A 40 -3.51 1.73 10.68
C ILE A 40 -3.70 0.23 10.91
N PRO A 41 -3.42 -0.63 9.91
CA PRO A 41 -3.60 -2.06 10.06
C PRO A 41 -2.55 -2.65 11.00
N GLU A 42 -2.98 -3.48 11.94
CA GLU A 42 -2.08 -4.23 12.82
C GLU A 42 -1.42 -5.38 12.03
N ILE A 43 -0.19 -5.15 11.56
CA ILE A 43 0.59 -6.10 10.76
C ILE A 43 1.98 -6.21 11.38
N ARG A 44 2.32 -7.41 11.87
CA ARG A 44 3.65 -7.71 12.43
C ARG A 44 4.56 -8.42 11.44
N TYR A 45 4.03 -9.39 10.70
CA TYR A 45 4.77 -10.19 9.73
C TYR A 45 4.07 -10.18 8.38
N ALA A 46 4.83 -9.98 7.31
CA ALA A 46 4.29 -9.99 5.97
C ALA A 46 5.33 -10.49 4.96
N LYS A 47 4.84 -11.07 3.85
CA LYS A 47 5.70 -11.54 2.76
C LYS A 47 5.91 -10.43 1.76
N VAL A 48 7.15 -10.16 1.37
CA VAL A 48 7.45 -9.17 0.32
C VAL A 48 7.10 -9.79 -1.04
N VAL A 49 6.16 -9.17 -1.75
CA VAL A 49 5.68 -9.64 -3.06
C VAL A 49 6.10 -8.76 -4.22
N LYS A 50 6.57 -7.54 -3.94
CA LYS A 50 7.10 -6.60 -4.94
C LYS A 50 8.04 -5.62 -4.28
N VAL A 51 9.13 -5.28 -4.95
CA VAL A 51 9.98 -4.13 -4.64
C VAL A 51 9.73 -3.08 -5.72
N TYR A 52 9.24 -1.91 -5.34
CA TYR A 52 8.85 -0.86 -6.29
C TYR A 52 10.07 0.01 -6.65
N ASP A 53 10.72 0.56 -5.63
CA ASP A 53 11.95 1.36 -5.70
C ASP A 53 12.88 0.98 -4.54
N GLY A 54 13.94 1.76 -4.30
CA GLY A 54 14.91 1.53 -3.23
C GLY A 54 14.41 1.83 -1.81
N ASP A 55 13.19 2.32 -1.63
CA ASP A 55 12.61 2.62 -0.31
C ASP A 55 11.14 2.18 -0.14
N THR A 56 10.53 1.56 -1.14
CA THR A 56 9.11 1.21 -1.18
C THR A 56 8.93 -0.22 -1.65
N ILE A 57 8.27 -1.02 -0.80
CA ILE A 57 7.92 -2.41 -1.05
C ILE A 57 6.41 -2.62 -1.02
N THR A 58 5.95 -3.70 -1.62
CA THR A 58 4.58 -4.21 -1.42
C THR A 58 4.67 -5.53 -0.67
N VAL A 59 4.01 -5.58 0.47
CA VAL A 59 3.91 -6.79 1.29
C VAL A 59 2.51 -7.39 1.16
N ALA A 60 2.42 -8.71 1.33
CA ALA A 60 1.16 -9.43 1.40
C ALA A 60 1.05 -10.18 2.72
N CYS A 61 -0.09 -10.04 3.39
CA CYS A 61 -0.40 -10.78 4.62
C CYS A 61 -1.91 -11.00 4.75
N LYS A 62 -2.29 -11.84 5.71
CA LYS A 62 -3.70 -11.96 6.13
C LYS A 62 -4.07 -10.75 6.96
N TYR A 63 -5.25 -10.19 6.72
CA TYR A 63 -5.80 -9.13 7.55
C TYR A 63 -7.32 -9.31 7.73
N PRO A 64 -7.89 -9.15 8.94
CA PRO A 64 -7.18 -9.11 10.23
C PRO A 64 -6.32 -10.36 10.41
N ILE A 65 -5.43 -10.41 11.41
CA ILE A 65 -4.40 -11.47 11.57
C ILE A 65 -5.00 -12.90 11.49
N ARG A 66 -6.23 -13.09 12.02
CA ARG A 66 -6.98 -14.35 12.00
C ARG A 66 -7.92 -14.52 10.80
N GLY A 67 -7.91 -13.57 9.88
CA GLY A 67 -8.71 -13.57 8.66
C GLY A 67 -8.23 -14.60 7.65
N LYS A 68 -9.09 -14.92 6.69
CA LYS A 68 -8.77 -15.84 5.58
C LYS A 68 -8.26 -15.11 4.34
N GLN A 69 -8.64 -13.85 4.18
CA GLN A 69 -8.35 -13.05 3.01
C GLN A 69 -6.92 -12.48 3.07
N LEU A 70 -6.24 -12.52 1.92
CA LEU A 70 -4.94 -11.90 1.73
C LEU A 70 -5.14 -10.48 1.18
N TYR A 71 -4.37 -9.55 1.76
CA TYR A 71 -4.34 -8.15 1.34
C TYR A 71 -2.91 -7.76 1.01
N ARG A 72 -2.77 -6.77 0.13
CA ARG A 72 -1.49 -6.16 -0.21
C ARG A 72 -1.42 -4.76 0.40
N PHE A 73 -0.27 -4.44 0.98
CA PHE A 73 0.01 -3.13 1.55
C PHE A 73 1.29 -2.59 0.94
N SER A 74 1.24 -1.33 0.49
CA SER A 74 2.46 -0.62 0.10
C SER A 74 3.09 -0.04 1.36
N VAL A 75 4.37 -0.36 1.57
CA VAL A 75 5.16 0.03 2.73
C VAL A 75 6.35 0.83 2.23
N ARG A 76 6.48 2.06 2.69
CA ARG A 76 7.69 2.87 2.57
C ARG A 76 8.56 2.65 3.80
N LEU A 77 9.85 2.44 3.60
CA LEU A 77 10.83 2.30 4.66
C LEU A 77 11.00 3.65 5.34
N ALA A 78 10.84 3.67 6.66
CA ALA A 78 10.94 4.89 7.47
C ALA A 78 12.38 5.42 7.54
N GLY A 79 12.49 6.76 7.58
CA GLY A 79 13.77 7.44 7.83
C GLY A 79 14.73 7.49 6.65
N ILE A 80 14.34 6.97 5.48
CA ILE A 80 15.18 6.92 4.29
C ILE A 80 14.47 7.47 3.06
N ASP A 81 15.25 7.89 2.07
CA ASP A 81 14.79 8.27 0.74
C ASP A 81 15.76 7.71 -0.30
N ALA A 82 15.24 6.93 -1.23
CA ALA A 82 16.03 6.35 -2.30
C ALA A 82 16.08 7.26 -3.55
N PRO A 83 17.07 7.06 -4.43
CA PRO A 83 17.12 7.72 -5.74
C PRO A 83 15.89 7.38 -6.60
N GLU A 84 15.41 8.33 -7.39
CA GLU A 84 14.17 8.17 -8.16
C GLU A 84 14.40 7.39 -9.47
N LEU A 85 13.67 6.29 -9.67
CA LEU A 85 13.77 5.46 -10.90
C LEU A 85 13.40 6.23 -12.18
N ASN A 86 12.51 7.22 -12.08
CA ASN A 86 12.02 8.00 -13.20
C ASN A 86 12.65 9.40 -13.28
N SER A 87 13.82 9.60 -12.66
CA SER A 87 14.53 10.89 -12.74
C SER A 87 14.99 11.20 -14.16
N ASN A 88 15.06 12.50 -14.49
CA ASN A 88 15.65 12.97 -15.75
C ASN A 88 17.18 12.76 -15.77
N ASN A 89 17.83 12.73 -14.61
CA ASN A 89 19.26 12.48 -14.50
C ASN A 89 19.58 10.99 -14.71
N SER A 90 20.45 10.67 -15.67
CA SER A 90 20.87 9.29 -15.95
C SER A 90 21.59 8.62 -14.80
N ASN A 91 22.45 9.35 -14.09
CA ASN A 91 23.22 8.83 -12.98
C ASN A 91 22.28 8.48 -11.82
N GLU A 92 21.34 9.36 -11.48
CA GLU A 92 20.32 9.07 -10.47
C GLU A 92 19.54 7.79 -10.77
N ARG A 93 19.16 7.57 -12.05
CA ARG A 93 18.49 6.33 -12.45
C ARG A 93 19.37 5.09 -12.29
N ILE A 94 20.68 5.20 -12.51
CA ILE A 94 21.62 4.10 -12.28
C ILE A 94 21.65 3.75 -10.79
N HIS A 95 21.84 4.74 -9.93
CA HIS A 95 21.81 4.54 -8.48
C HIS A 95 20.45 4.01 -7.99
N ALA A 96 19.33 4.49 -8.55
CA ALA A 96 17.99 4.00 -8.24
C ALA A 96 17.83 2.52 -8.59
N ASN A 97 18.35 2.08 -9.74
CA ASN A 97 18.32 0.68 -10.13
C ASN A 97 19.22 -0.18 -9.26
N VAL A 98 20.41 0.30 -8.88
CA VAL A 98 21.33 -0.40 -7.97
C VAL A 98 20.66 -0.58 -6.61
N SER A 99 20.10 0.49 -6.03
CA SER A 99 19.38 0.46 -4.77
C SER A 99 18.20 -0.53 -4.79
N ARG A 100 17.34 -0.45 -5.82
CA ARG A 100 16.22 -1.39 -6.00
C ARG A 100 16.69 -2.83 -6.14
N THR A 101 17.74 -3.08 -6.92
CA THR A 101 18.25 -4.43 -7.19
C THR A 101 18.81 -5.07 -5.93
N ASN A 102 19.57 -4.31 -5.14
CA ASN A 102 20.12 -4.78 -3.88
C ASN A 102 19.02 -5.05 -2.84
N LEU A 103 18.05 -4.13 -2.71
CA LEU A 103 16.88 -4.36 -1.85
C LEU A 103 16.08 -5.60 -2.29
N GLN A 104 15.85 -5.75 -3.59
CA GLN A 104 15.17 -6.92 -4.14
C GLN A 104 15.96 -8.20 -3.87
N GLY A 105 17.27 -8.22 -4.05
CA GLY A 105 18.11 -9.38 -3.74
C GLY A 105 18.08 -9.77 -2.26
N LEU A 106 17.87 -8.80 -1.36
CA LEU A 106 17.87 -9.02 0.09
C LEU A 106 16.53 -9.58 0.61
N ILE A 107 15.39 -8.99 0.21
CA ILE A 107 14.10 -9.26 0.87
C ILE A 107 12.98 -9.74 -0.07
N PHE A 108 13.20 -9.83 -1.38
CA PHE A 108 12.13 -10.27 -2.29
C PHE A 108 11.73 -11.73 -2.04
N ASN A 109 10.43 -12.00 -2.00
CA ASN A 109 9.85 -13.32 -1.70
C ASN A 109 10.12 -13.83 -0.27
N GLU A 110 10.78 -13.02 0.57
CA GLU A 110 11.04 -13.31 1.97
C GLU A 110 9.94 -12.78 2.90
N THR A 111 9.95 -13.28 4.13
CA THR A 111 9.07 -12.80 5.20
C THR A 111 9.82 -11.78 6.04
N VAL A 112 9.26 -10.58 6.17
CA VAL A 112 9.82 -9.49 6.96
C VAL A 112 8.92 -9.17 8.15
N SER A 113 9.50 -8.65 9.22
CA SER A 113 8.75 -7.99 10.29
C SER A 113 8.64 -6.48 10.04
N LEU A 114 7.46 -5.95 10.32
CA LEU A 114 7.19 -4.52 10.26
C LEU A 114 7.04 -4.00 11.68
N GLU A 115 7.82 -2.97 12.01
CA GLU A 115 7.77 -2.29 13.30
C GLU A 115 7.44 -0.81 13.11
N ASN A 116 6.94 -0.18 14.18
CA ASN A 116 6.58 1.24 14.22
C ASN A 116 5.71 1.70 13.03
N VAL A 117 4.74 0.86 12.64
CA VAL A 117 3.88 1.08 11.47
C VAL A 117 3.03 2.34 11.66
N ARG A 118 3.18 3.28 10.72
CA ARG A 118 2.46 4.55 10.62
C ARG A 118 1.82 4.70 9.25
N ILE A 119 1.01 5.74 9.08
CA ILE A 119 0.43 6.12 7.78
C ILE A 119 1.18 7.32 7.22
N GLU A 120 1.60 7.22 5.97
CA GLU A 120 2.19 8.29 5.19
C GLU A 120 1.10 9.15 4.52
N LYS A 121 1.46 10.37 4.08
CA LYS A 121 0.51 11.35 3.51
C LYS A 121 -0.29 10.83 2.31
N TYR A 122 0.23 9.88 1.53
CA TYR A 122 -0.44 9.30 0.36
C TYR A 122 -1.11 7.95 0.66
N GLY A 123 -1.30 7.61 1.94
CA GLY A 123 -1.99 6.38 2.35
C GLY A 123 -1.14 5.11 2.32
N ARG A 124 0.17 5.23 2.08
CA ARG A 124 1.12 4.13 2.25
C ARG A 124 1.37 3.88 3.73
N LEU A 125 1.76 2.66 4.07
CA LEU A 125 2.35 2.39 5.37
C LEU A 125 3.77 2.94 5.41
N LEU A 126 4.19 3.44 6.56
CA LEU A 126 5.56 3.85 6.86
C LEU A 126 6.04 2.97 8.01
N ALA A 127 7.11 2.21 7.82
CA ALA A 127 7.53 1.24 8.83
C ALA A 127 9.06 1.04 8.85
N ASP A 128 9.54 0.55 9.99
CA ASP A 128 10.88 -0.03 10.11
C ASP A 128 10.78 -1.49 9.68
N VAL A 129 11.58 -1.87 8.69
CA VAL A 129 11.53 -3.21 8.09
C VAL A 129 12.72 -4.03 8.59
N TYR A 130 12.42 -5.22 9.11
CA TYR A 130 13.41 -6.14 9.61
C TYR A 130 13.35 -7.46 8.83
N PHE A 131 14.52 -7.95 8.47
CA PHE A 131 14.71 -9.29 7.91
C PHE A 131 15.60 -10.08 8.87
N HIS A 132 14.99 -11.00 9.62
CA HIS A 132 15.62 -11.58 10.82
C HIS A 132 16.07 -10.47 11.79
N ASP A 133 17.35 -10.46 12.18
CA ASP A 133 17.92 -9.45 13.07
C ASP A 133 18.47 -8.23 12.30
N LEU A 134 18.38 -8.22 10.96
CA LEU A 134 18.86 -7.13 10.13
C LEU A 134 17.80 -6.03 10.01
N HIS A 135 18.16 -4.82 10.44
CA HIS A 135 17.37 -3.62 10.17
C HIS A 135 17.61 -3.15 8.74
N VAL A 136 16.67 -3.43 7.83
CA VAL A 136 16.83 -3.19 6.39
C VAL A 136 16.99 -1.70 6.07
N ASN A 137 16.29 -0.83 6.79
CA ASN A 137 16.39 0.61 6.58
C ASN A 137 17.81 1.11 6.87
N ALA A 138 18.42 0.65 7.98
CA ALA A 138 19.80 0.98 8.31
C ALA A 138 20.78 0.37 7.30
N TRP A 139 20.57 -0.88 6.89
CA TRP A 139 21.40 -1.53 5.88
C TRP A 139 21.45 -0.76 4.55
N LEU A 140 20.33 -0.17 4.12
CA LEU A 140 20.31 0.68 2.92
C LEU A 140 21.14 1.97 3.08
N LEU A 141 21.19 2.54 4.28
CA LEU A 141 22.02 3.70 4.59
C LEU A 141 23.51 3.32 4.63
N ASP A 142 23.84 2.23 5.32
CA ASP A 142 25.22 1.76 5.50
C ASP A 142 25.89 1.36 4.17
N ASN A 143 25.09 0.97 3.17
CA ASN A 143 25.56 0.60 1.83
C ASN A 143 25.35 1.71 0.78
N GLU A 144 25.01 2.94 1.19
CA GLU A 144 24.82 4.10 0.31
C GLU A 144 23.74 3.89 -0.79
N TYR A 145 22.79 3.00 -0.53
CA TYR A 145 21.65 2.75 -1.43
C TYR A 145 20.49 3.74 -1.21
N ALA A 146 20.48 4.44 -0.08
CA ALA A 146 19.52 5.48 0.24
C ALA A 146 20.18 6.55 1.12
N ILE A 147 19.54 7.72 1.20
CA ILE A 147 19.97 8.80 2.10
C ILE A 147 19.00 8.96 3.28
N PRO A 148 19.47 9.49 4.44
CA PRO A 148 18.61 9.79 5.57
C PRO A 148 17.55 10.84 5.21
N TYR A 149 16.30 10.60 5.61
CA TYR A 149 15.19 11.52 5.37
C TYR A 149 14.31 11.67 6.62
N TYR A 150 14.32 12.87 7.19
CA TYR A 150 13.60 13.23 8.42
C TYR A 150 12.30 14.01 8.16
N GLY A 151 11.82 14.02 6.91
CA GLY A 151 10.67 14.82 6.49
C GLY A 151 11.07 16.17 5.89
N GLY A 152 10.11 16.82 5.22
CA GLY A 152 10.31 18.12 4.57
C GLY A 152 10.68 18.01 3.09
N LYS A 153 11.37 19.02 2.56
CA LYS A 153 11.73 19.08 1.13
C LYS A 153 12.89 18.12 0.84
N LYS A 154 12.73 17.30 -0.20
CA LYS A 154 13.78 16.41 -0.70
C LYS A 154 15.03 17.23 -1.04
N GLN A 155 16.18 16.80 -0.53
CA GLN A 155 17.46 17.43 -0.86
C GLN A 155 17.81 17.10 -2.30
N LYS A 156 18.31 18.09 -3.06
CA LYS A 156 18.86 17.82 -4.38
C LYS A 156 20.26 17.25 -4.17
N ILE A 157 20.42 15.97 -4.48
CA ILE A 157 21.72 15.31 -4.53
C ILE A 157 22.23 15.42 -5.95
N ASP A 158 23.51 15.74 -6.10
CA ASP A 158 24.19 15.58 -7.38
C ASP A 158 24.75 14.16 -7.44
N TYR A 159 24.28 13.39 -8.42
CA TYR A 159 24.75 12.02 -8.65
C TYR A 159 25.83 12.13 -9.73
N GLU A 160 27.09 12.19 -9.32
CA GLU A 160 28.27 12.24 -10.21
C GLU A 160 28.46 10.93 -11.00
#